data_AF-A0A661JBC2-F1
#
_entry.id   AF-A0A661JBC2-F1
#
_cell.length_a   1.000
_cell.length_b   1.000
_cell.length_c   1.000
_cell.angle_alpha   90.00
_cell.angle_beta   90.00
_cell.angle_gamma   90.00
#
_symmetry.space_group_name_H-M   'P 1'
#
loop_
_entity.id
_entity.type
_entity.pdbx_description
1 polymer ?
#
loop_
_entity_poly.entity_id
_entity_poly.type
_entity_poly.pdbx_seq_one_letter_code
_entity_poly.pdbx_strand_id
1 'polypeptide(L)' 'MEVDLRVEIGPLRLQNPVMPAAGTFGYGDEYMGIVDPRDFGALVTKSLS' A
#
# COMPACT_ATOMS: atom_id res chain seq x y z
N MET A 1 -21.38 -11.71 7.07
CA MET A 1 -21.34 -10.45 6.31
C MET A 1 -19.89 -10.03 6.27
N GLU A 2 -19.32 -9.89 5.09
CA GLU A 2 -17.92 -9.49 4.90
C GLU A 2 -17.87 -8.02 4.50
N VAL A 3 -16.95 -7.25 5.09
CA VAL A 3 -16.79 -5.83 4.80
C VAL A 3 -15.93 -5.67 3.55
N ASP A 4 -16.46 -5.00 2.53
CA ASP A 4 -15.71 -4.65 1.33
C ASP A 4 -14.84 -3.42 1.58
N LEU A 5 -13.53 -3.58 1.44
CA LEU A 5 -12.56 -2.49 1.65
C LEU A 5 -12.12 -1.82 0.34
N ARG A 6 -12.57 -2.29 -0.83
CA ARG A 6 -12.12 -1.74 -2.12
C ARG A 6 -12.48 -0.25 -2.26
N VAL A 7 -11.56 0.53 -2.82
CA VAL A 7 -11.74 1.99 -3.02
C VAL A 7 -11.34 2.43 -4.43
N GLU A 8 -11.98 3.49 -4.92
CA GLU A 8 -11.61 4.21 -6.14
C GLU A 8 -11.01 5.58 -5.77
N ILE A 9 -9.78 5.84 -6.21
CA ILE A 9 -9.07 7.12 -6.01
C ILE A 9 -8.63 7.65 -7.37
N GLY A 10 -9.35 8.63 -7.90
CA GLY A 10 -9.14 9.08 -9.28
C GLY A 10 -9.30 7.90 -10.26
N PRO A 11 -8.32 7.61 -11.12
CA PRO A 11 -8.38 6.47 -12.05
C PRO A 11 -7.99 5.12 -11.40
N LEU A 12 -7.56 5.10 -10.14
CA LEU A 12 -7.04 3.90 -9.49
C LEU A 12 -8.15 3.12 -8.78
N ARG A 13 -8.14 1.79 -8.96
CA ARG A 13 -8.93 0.82 -8.18
C ARG A 13 -8.01 0.06 -7.26
N LEU A 14 -8.17 0.22 -5.96
CA LEU A 14 -7.34 -0.43 -4.95
C LEU A 14 -8.14 -1.49 -4.21
N GLN A 15 -7.48 -2.59 -3.84
CA GLN A 15 -8.10 -3.67 -3.07
C GLN A 15 -8.51 -3.26 -1.65
N ASN A 16 -7.84 -2.25 -1.08
CA ASN A 16 -8.15 -1.65 0.22
C ASN A 16 -7.55 -0.22 0.30
N PRO A 17 -7.91 0.61 1.30
CA PRO A 17 -7.40 1.98 1.40
C PRO A 17 -6.06 2.07 2.14
N VAL A 18 -5.44 0.96 2.53
CA VAL A 18 -4.23 0.94 3.36
C VAL A 18 -3.00 1.01 2.47
N MET A 19 -2.14 1.98 2.73
CA MET A 19 -0.84 2.13 2.07
C MET A 19 0.14 2.83 3.02
N PRO A 20 1.45 2.52 2.97
CA PRO A 20 2.45 3.26 3.72
C PRO A 20 2.61 4.68 3.15
N ALA A 21 3.01 5.61 4.01
CA ALA A 21 3.36 6.96 3.58
C ALA A 21 4.68 6.97 2.77
N ALA A 22 4.86 8.00 1.94
CA ALA A 22 6.06 8.12 1.10
C ALA A 22 7.34 8.04 1.93
N GLY A 23 8.24 7.11 1.55
CA GLY A 23 9.53 6.94 2.21
C GLY A 23 9.51 6.20 3.56
N THR A 24 8.35 5.76 4.06
CA THR A 24 8.27 5.01 5.34
C THR A 24 8.41 3.50 5.17
N PHE A 25 8.38 3.01 3.93
CA PHE A 25 8.43 1.58 3.61
C PHE A 25 9.68 1.16 2.82
N GLY A 26 10.57 2.10 2.48
CA GLY A 26 11.78 1.81 1.71
C GLY A 26 11.46 1.02 0.44
N TYR A 27 12.13 -0.12 0.26
CA TYR A 27 11.85 -1.12 -0.78
C TYR A 27 11.10 -2.37 -0.26
N GLY A 28 10.77 -2.41 1.04
CA GLY A 28 10.06 -3.51 1.68
C GLY A 28 10.96 -4.61 2.28
N ASP A 29 12.27 -4.58 2.03
CA ASP A 29 13.21 -5.60 2.51
C ASP A 29 13.24 -5.68 4.05
N GLU A 30 13.19 -4.53 4.73
CA GLU A 30 13.20 -4.45 6.20
C GLU A 30 11.92 -5.01 6.85
N TYR A 31 10.85 -5.16 6.07
CA TYR A 31 9.55 -5.64 6.52
C TYR A 31 9.25 -7.07 6.09
N MET A 32 10.20 -7.73 5.42
CA MET A 32 10.07 -9.12 5.01
C MET A 32 9.82 -10.03 6.21
N GLY A 33 8.70 -10.74 6.19
CA GLY A 33 8.26 -11.61 7.28
C GLY A 33 7.43 -10.93 8.38
N ILE A 34 7.24 -9.61 8.31
CA ILE A 34 6.33 -8.86 9.20
C ILE A 34 5.04 -8.52 8.45
N VAL A 35 5.14 -8.04 7.22
CA VAL A 35 3.99 -7.74 6.35
C VAL A 35 4.30 -8.13 4.92
N ASP A 36 3.31 -8.68 4.22
CA ASP A 36 3.42 -8.91 2.78
C ASP A 36 3.06 -7.62 2.03
N PRO A 37 3.93 -7.07 1.18
CA PRO A 37 3.60 -5.89 0.39
C PRO A 37 2.33 -6.05 -0.47
N ARG A 38 1.95 -7.29 -0.79
CA ARG A 38 0.73 -7.62 -1.54
C ARG A 38 -0.55 -7.36 -0.76
N ASP A 39 -0.48 -7.15 0.55
CA ASP A 39 -1.65 -6.85 1.38
C ASP A 39 -2.03 -5.36 1.34
N PHE A 40 -1.13 -4.48 0.88
CA PHE A 40 -1.44 -3.05 0.74
C PHE A 40 -2.26 -2.76 -0.51
N GLY A 41 -3.12 -1.75 -0.43
CA GLY A 41 -3.83 -1.23 -1.60
C GLY A 41 -2.88 -0.58 -2.61
N ALA A 42 -1.81 0.06 -2.14
CA ALA A 42 -0.78 0.67 -2.97
C ALA A 42 0.55 0.81 -2.20
N LEU A 43 1.64 1.07 -2.93
CA LEU A 43 2.92 1.49 -2.36
C LEU A 43 3.23 2.92 -2.80
N VAL A 44 3.60 3.78 -1.85
CA VAL A 44 4.01 5.15 -2.11
C VAL A 44 5.52 5.25 -1.99
N THR A 45 6.21 5.35 -3.13
CA THR A 45 7.67 5.42 -3.17
C THR A 45 8.18 6.75 -2.59
N LYS A 46 9.45 6.79 -2.19
CA LYS A 46 10.12 8.02 -1.77
C LYS A 46 10.10 9.08 -2.88
N SER A 47 10.10 10.36 -2.51
CA SER A 47 10.14 11.47 -3.48
C SER A 47 11.40 11.40 -4.37
N LEU A 48 11.24 11.79 -5.63
CA LEU A 48 12.35 12.01 -6.55
C LEU A 48 12.82 13.47 -6.43
N SER A 49 14.10 13.71 -6.71
CA SER A 49 14.74 15.04 -6.70
C SER A 49 15.48 15.25 -8.01
#